data_AF-A0A2H6NFM8-F1
#
_entry.id   AF-A0A2H6NFM8-F1
#
_cell.length_a   1.000
_cell.length_b   1.000
_cell.length_c   1.000
_cell.angle_alpha   90.00
_cell.angle_beta   90.00
_cell.angle_gamma   90.00
#
_symmetry.space_group_name_H-M   'P 1'
#
loop_
_entity.id
_entity.type
_entity.pdbx_description
1 polymer ?
#
loop_
_entity_poly.entity_id
_entity_poly.type
_entity_poly.pdbx_seq_one_letter_code
_entity_poly.pdbx_strand_id
1 'polypeptide(L)'
;QAARRPSTCRIYNATWKSFCTWCGRSKVDPVSPSLSHVLEFLQDGLEKGLSPNTLRIQVTALASVISWRGYKSISHHPRIRSFLRGATNLCPQVVHRYPTWDLNKVLVALTKPPFEPLQSISLHLH
;
A
#
# COMPACT_ATOMS: atom_id res chain seq x y z
N GLN A 1 -5.42 -22.07 -12.44
CA GLN A 1 -5.17 -20.85 -11.63
C GLN A 1 -5.62 -21.11 -10.18
N ALA A 2 -4.84 -21.87 -9.40
CA ALA A 2 -5.16 -22.25 -8.01
C ALA A 2 -4.08 -21.84 -6.99
N ALA A 3 -2.96 -21.28 -7.47
CA ALA A 3 -1.78 -21.00 -6.63
C ALA A 3 -1.88 -19.72 -5.77
N ARG A 4 -2.85 -18.83 -6.02
CA ARG A 4 -2.99 -17.54 -5.31
C ARG A 4 -4.35 -17.43 -4.64
N ARG A 5 -4.37 -16.86 -3.43
CA ARG A 5 -5.60 -16.56 -2.71
C ARG A 5 -6.48 -15.60 -3.55
N PRO A 6 -7.82 -15.74 -3.52
CA PRO A 6 -8.74 -14.89 -4.28
C PRO A 6 -8.53 -13.38 -4.04
N SER A 7 -8.22 -12.98 -2.80
CA SER A 7 -7.92 -11.59 -2.44
C SER A 7 -6.68 -11.05 -3.17
N THR A 8 -5.61 -11.83 -3.26
CA THR A 8 -4.39 -11.46 -4.00
C THR A 8 -4.69 -11.31 -5.49
N CYS A 9 -5.47 -12.21 -6.08
CA CYS A 9 -5.88 -12.11 -7.48
C CYS A 9 -6.67 -10.82 -7.76
N ARG A 10 -7.58 -10.44 -6.87
CA ARG A 10 -8.35 -9.18 -7.00
C ARG A 10 -7.44 -7.96 -7.00
N ILE A 11 -6.46 -7.91 -6.10
CA ILE A 11 -5.49 -6.80 -6.02
C ILE A 11 -4.64 -6.72 -7.29
N TYR A 12 -4.18 -7.86 -7.80
CA TYR A 12 -3.35 -7.92 -9.00
C TYR A 12 -4.13 -7.48 -10.24
N ASN A 13 -5.37 -7.96 -10.39
CA ASN A 13 -6.26 -7.56 -11.49
C ASN A 13 -6.61 -6.06 -11.41
N ALA A 14 -6.88 -5.54 -10.22
CA ALA A 14 -7.15 -4.11 -10.03
C ALA A 14 -5.92 -3.26 -10.38
N THR A 15 -4.72 -3.70 -9.97
CA THR A 15 -3.47 -3.05 -10.35
C THR A 15 -3.29 -3.05 -11.87
N TRP A 16 -3.48 -4.20 -12.51
CA TRP A 16 -3.32 -4.34 -13.96
C TRP A 16 -4.28 -3.41 -14.72
N LYS A 17 -5.55 -3.36 -14.31
CA LYS A 17 -6.52 -2.41 -14.89
C LYS A 17 -6.11 -0.96 -14.72
N SER A 18 -5.62 -0.59 -13.54
CA SER A 18 -5.12 0.76 -13.27
C SER A 18 -3.93 1.10 -14.18
N PHE A 19 -2.99 0.16 -14.33
CA PHE A 19 -1.85 0.31 -15.23
C PHE A 19 -2.27 0.45 -16.69
N CYS A 20 -3.17 -0.41 -17.21
CA CYS A 20 -3.68 -0.28 -18.57
C CYS A 20 -4.37 1.06 -18.81
N THR A 21 -5.12 1.56 -17.82
CA THR A 21 -5.76 2.87 -17.89
C THR A 21 -4.73 3.99 -17.97
N TRP A 22 -3.66 3.90 -17.16
CA TRP A 22 -2.54 4.84 -17.21
C TRP A 22 -1.83 4.79 -18.57
N CYS A 23 -1.51 3.59 -19.06
CA CYS A 23 -0.91 3.38 -20.38
C CYS A 23 -1.74 3.99 -21.52
N GLY A 24 -3.07 3.86 -21.47
CA GLY A 24 -3.97 4.48 -22.46
C GLY A 24 -3.88 6.01 -22.48
N ARG A 25 -3.68 6.64 -21.31
CA ARG A 25 -3.49 8.10 -21.22
C ARG A 25 -2.10 8.52 -21.70
N SER A 26 -1.08 7.72 -21.37
CA SER A 26 0.32 7.97 -21.73
C SER A 26 0.69 7.49 -23.13
N LYS A 27 -0.25 6.90 -23.89
CA LYS A 27 -0.04 6.28 -25.22
C LYS A 27 1.09 5.23 -25.23
N VAL A 28 1.14 4.41 -24.19
CA VAL A 28 2.11 3.33 -24.00
C VAL A 28 1.43 1.99 -24.24
N ASP A 29 2.14 1.03 -24.84
CA ASP A 29 1.68 -0.36 -24.87
C ASP A 29 1.79 -1.00 -23.47
N PRO A 30 0.68 -1.41 -22.84
CA PRO A 30 0.70 -2.00 -21.50
C PRO A 30 1.47 -3.32 -21.41
N VAL A 31 1.61 -4.08 -22.50
CA VAL A 31 2.36 -5.36 -22.47
C VAL A 31 3.83 -5.21 -22.82
N SER A 32 4.25 -4.04 -23.30
CA SER A 32 5.64 -3.72 -23.62
C SER A 32 6.08 -2.34 -23.13
N PRO A 33 5.88 -2.00 -21.84
CA PRO A 33 6.32 -0.71 -21.33
C PRO A 33 7.85 -0.66 -21.22
N SER A 34 8.42 0.54 -21.36
CA SER A 34 9.81 0.79 -20.99
C SER A 34 9.95 0.83 -19.46
N LEU A 35 11.18 0.75 -18.98
CA LEU A 35 11.45 0.94 -17.54
C LEU A 35 11.01 2.32 -17.06
N SER A 36 11.20 3.35 -17.89
CA SER A 36 10.80 4.72 -17.56
C SER A 36 9.30 4.81 -17.37
N HIS A 37 8.50 4.20 -18.26
CA HIS A 37 7.03 4.19 -18.12
C HIS A 37 6.58 3.53 -16.82
N VAL A 38 7.23 2.44 -16.40
CA VAL A 38 6.90 1.81 -15.11
C VAL A 38 7.27 2.73 -13.95
N LEU A 39 8.41 3.40 -14.00
CA LEU A 39 8.82 4.36 -12.96
C LEU A 39 7.89 5.57 -12.91
N GLU A 40 7.45 6.10 -14.05
CA GLU A 40 6.47 7.19 -14.14
C GLU A 40 5.12 6.77 -13.55
N PHE A 41 4.63 5.58 -13.87
CA PHE A 41 3.41 5.05 -13.26
C PHE A 41 3.52 4.93 -11.72
N LEU A 42 4.66 4.48 -11.22
CA LEU A 42 4.90 4.39 -9.77
C LEU A 42 5.05 5.77 -9.12
N GLN A 43 5.68 6.72 -9.83
CA GLN A 43 5.83 8.11 -9.41
C GLN A 43 4.45 8.79 -9.29
N ASP A 44 3.58 8.65 -10.29
CA ASP A 44 2.19 9.10 -10.23
C ASP A 44 1.43 8.51 -9.04
N GLY A 45 1.70 7.24 -8.72
CA GLY A 45 1.15 6.56 -7.56
C GLY A 45 1.65 7.18 -6.25
N LEU A 46 2.95 7.45 -6.15
CA LEU A 46 3.56 8.09 -4.99
C LEU A 46 3.02 9.50 -4.77
N GLU A 47 2.89 10.31 -5.84
CA GLU A 47 2.32 11.66 -5.80
C GLU A 47 0.85 11.68 -5.38
N LYS A 48 0.10 10.62 -5.71
CA LYS A 48 -1.27 10.40 -5.21
C LYS A 48 -1.34 9.90 -3.77
N GLY A 49 -0.20 9.79 -3.08
CA GLY A 49 -0.14 9.36 -1.68
C GLY A 49 -0.24 7.85 -1.47
N LEU A 50 0.02 7.03 -2.49
CA LEU A 50 0.07 5.58 -2.29
C LEU A 50 1.23 5.21 -1.36
N SER A 51 0.94 4.34 -0.39
CA SER A 51 1.97 3.87 0.54
C SER A 51 3.10 3.12 -0.20
N PRO A 52 4.34 3.12 0.34
CA PRO A 52 5.44 2.34 -0.22
C PRO A 52 5.11 0.85 -0.38
N ASN A 53 4.32 0.28 0.55
CA ASN A 53 3.87 -1.10 0.45
C ASN A 53 2.90 -1.31 -0.74
N THR A 54 2.01 -0.36 -0.98
CA THR A 54 1.13 -0.39 -2.17
C THR A 54 1.94 -0.36 -3.45
N LEU A 55 2.95 0.51 -3.55
CA LEU A 55 3.85 0.58 -4.72
C LEU A 55 4.60 -0.74 -4.94
N ARG A 56 5.08 -1.39 -3.87
CA ARG A 56 5.69 -2.73 -3.94
C ARG A 56 4.71 -3.76 -4.51
N ILE A 57 3.46 -3.76 -4.03
CA ILE A 57 2.42 -4.65 -4.54
C ILE A 57 2.18 -4.39 -6.02
N GLN A 58 2.15 -3.13 -6.44
CA GLN A 58 1.98 -2.79 -7.86
C GLN A 58 3.09 -3.39 -8.73
N VAL A 59 4.35 -3.22 -8.32
CA VAL A 59 5.51 -3.83 -9.01
C VAL A 59 5.36 -5.35 -9.09
N THR A 60 4.98 -6.02 -8.00
CA THR A 60 4.80 -7.48 -8.00
C THR A 60 3.66 -7.96 -8.89
N ALA A 61 2.59 -7.18 -9.00
CA ALA A 61 1.48 -7.48 -9.90
C ALA A 61 1.91 -7.31 -11.36
N LEU A 62 2.60 -6.22 -11.71
CA LEU A 62 3.15 -6.00 -13.05
C LEU A 62 4.14 -7.10 -13.44
N ALA A 63 5.02 -7.50 -12.52
CA ALA A 63 5.95 -8.60 -12.70
C ALA A 63 5.28 -9.95 -12.98
N SER A 64 4.00 -10.10 -12.65
CA SER A 64 3.24 -11.34 -12.90
C SER A 64 2.64 -11.42 -14.30
N VAL A 65 2.62 -10.30 -15.03
CA VAL A 65 2.02 -10.18 -16.36
C VAL A 65 3.09 -9.87 -17.41
N ILE A 66 4.02 -8.97 -17.09
CA ILE A 66 5.04 -8.48 -18.02
C ILE A 66 6.38 -9.17 -17.76
N SER A 67 6.95 -9.74 -18.81
CA SER A 67 8.31 -10.30 -18.78
C SER A 67 9.35 -9.21 -19.03
N TRP A 68 10.45 -9.24 -18.27
CA TRP A 68 11.50 -8.22 -18.37
C TRP A 68 12.80 -8.82 -18.88
N ARG A 69 13.33 -8.31 -20.01
CA ARG A 69 14.55 -8.84 -20.61
C ARG A 69 15.73 -8.72 -19.64
N GLY A 70 16.49 -9.79 -19.50
CA GLY A 70 17.68 -9.83 -18.64
C GLY A 70 17.42 -9.92 -17.13
N TYR A 71 16.16 -9.92 -16.68
CA TYR A 71 15.81 -10.04 -15.26
C TYR A 71 14.72 -11.09 -15.05
N LYS A 72 14.86 -11.89 -13.99
CA LYS A 72 13.80 -12.84 -13.57
C LYS A 72 12.47 -12.14 -13.24
N SER A 73 12.53 -10.88 -12.82
CA SER A 73 11.38 -10.05 -12.45
C SER A 73 11.78 -8.58 -12.49
N ILE A 74 10.87 -7.68 -12.89
CA ILE A 74 11.10 -6.23 -12.83
C ILE A 74 11.41 -5.73 -11.41
N SER A 75 10.93 -6.42 -10.37
CA SER A 75 11.26 -6.15 -8.95
C SER A 75 12.76 -6.25 -8.65
N HIS A 76 13.53 -6.96 -9.48
CA HIS A 76 14.98 -7.12 -9.33
C HIS A 76 15.78 -6.02 -10.05
N HIS A 77 15.12 -5.19 -10.86
CA HIS A 77 15.80 -4.12 -11.57
C HIS A 77 16.34 -3.08 -10.56
N PRO A 78 17.64 -2.69 -10.63
CA PRO A 78 18.24 -1.78 -9.65
C PRO A 78 17.49 -0.46 -9.48
N ARG A 79 17.05 0.15 -10.58
CA ARG A 79 16.26 1.40 -10.54
C ARG A 79 14.92 1.27 -9.82
N ILE A 80 14.22 0.14 -9.97
CA ILE A 80 12.96 -0.11 -9.25
C ILE A 80 13.22 -0.26 -7.76
N ARG A 81 14.29 -0.98 -7.38
CA ARG A 81 14.69 -1.11 -5.97
C ARG A 81 15.06 0.23 -5.36
N SER A 82 15.85 1.04 -6.05
CA SER A 82 16.24 2.38 -5.60
C SER A 82 15.02 3.29 -5.47
N PHE A 83 14.09 3.25 -6.43
CA PHE A 83 12.84 4.01 -6.38
C PHE A 83 12.01 3.64 -5.14
N LEU A 84 11.76 2.35 -4.90
CA LEU A 84 10.98 1.87 -3.75
C LEU A 84 11.65 2.22 -2.42
N ARG A 85 12.99 2.19 -2.37
CA ARG A 85 13.76 2.67 -1.21
C ARG A 85 13.55 4.17 -1.00
N GLY A 86 13.62 4.97 -2.07
CA GLY A 86 13.31 6.41 -2.03
C GLY A 86 11.92 6.69 -1.51
N ALA A 87 10.89 6.01 -2.06
CA ALA A 87 9.52 6.12 -1.60
C ALA A 87 9.35 5.78 -0.10
N THR A 88 10.07 4.75 0.38
CA THR A 88 10.05 4.37 1.81
C THR A 88 10.69 5.43 2.70
N ASN A 89 11.75 6.07 2.23
CA ASN A 89 12.42 7.14 2.97
C ASN A 89 11.56 8.42 3.02
N LEU A 90 10.84 8.74 1.94
CA LEU A 90 9.96 9.91 1.87
C LEU A 90 8.68 9.73 2.70
N CYS A 91 8.16 8.50 2.76
CA CYS A 91 6.97 8.14 3.52
C CYS A 91 7.30 7.06 4.54
N PRO A 92 8.04 7.38 5.61
CA PRO A 92 8.33 6.41 6.66
C PRO A 92 7.00 5.90 7.22
N GLN A 93 6.89 4.58 7.38
CA GLN A 93 5.70 3.99 7.95
C GLN A 93 5.51 4.56 9.36
N VAL A 94 4.39 5.25 9.59
CA VAL A 94 4.03 5.73 10.92
C VAL A 94 3.76 4.48 11.77
N VAL A 95 4.76 4.09 12.57
CA VAL A 95 4.59 3.04 13.56
C VAL A 95 3.83 3.67 14.71
N HIS A 96 2.52 3.47 14.74
CA HIS A 96 1.72 3.85 15.88
C HIS A 96 2.09 2.95 17.06
N ARG A 97 3.06 3.39 17.86
CA ARG A 97 3.39 2.75 19.12
C ARG A 97 2.30 3.14 20.10
N TYR A 98 1.34 2.25 20.29
CA TYR A 98 0.46 2.37 21.44
C TYR A 98 1.32 2.31 22.71
N PRO A 99 1.05 3.14 23.72
CA PRO A 99 1.64 2.90 25.02
C PRO A 99 1.30 1.46 25.43
N THR A 100 2.24 0.77 26.08
CA THR A 100 1.96 -0.55 26.66
C THR A 100 0.74 -0.42 27.57
N TRP A 101 -0.37 -0.97 27.11
CA TRP A 101 -1.64 -0.90 27.81
C TRP A 101 -1.48 -1.63 29.14
N ASP A 102 -1.60 -0.91 30.24
CA ASP A 102 -1.66 -1.51 31.57
C ASP A 102 -3.12 -1.80 31.87
N LEU A 103 -3.52 -3.06 31.67
CA LEU A 103 -4.91 -3.50 31.80
C LEU A 103 -5.50 -3.09 33.15
N ASN A 104 -4.74 -3.21 34.24
CA ASN A 104 -5.21 -2.83 35.57
C ASN A 104 -5.47 -1.32 35.66
N LYS A 105 -4.56 -0.48 35.13
CA LYS A 105 -4.79 0.96 35.10
C LYS A 105 -6.01 1.35 34.26
N VAL A 106 -6.23 0.69 33.14
CA VAL A 106 -7.40 0.99 32.30
C VAL A 106 -8.70 0.53 32.95
N LEU A 107 -8.74 -0.68 33.51
CA LEU A 107 -9.92 -1.15 34.24
C LEU A 107 -10.25 -0.24 35.43
N VAL A 108 -9.24 0.21 36.18
CA VAL A 108 -9.42 1.18 37.28
C VAL A 108 -9.86 2.56 36.78
N ALA A 109 -9.46 2.98 35.58
CA ALA A 109 -9.92 4.23 35.00
C ALA A 109 -11.38 4.13 34.54
N LEU A 110 -11.78 2.98 33.96
CA LEU A 110 -13.14 2.73 33.50
C LEU A 110 -14.15 2.64 34.64
N THR A 111 -13.73 2.35 35.88
CA THR A 111 -14.62 2.38 37.06
C THR A 111 -14.76 3.78 37.68
N LYS A 112 -14.17 4.81 37.08
CA LYS A 112 -14.17 6.20 37.58
C LYS A 112 -14.89 7.14 36.62
N PRO A 113 -15.35 8.33 37.09
CA PRO A 113 -15.88 9.36 36.21
C PRO A 113 -14.88 9.73 35.09
N PRO A 114 -15.32 9.95 33.84
CA PRO A 114 -16.71 10.03 33.39
C PRO A 114 -17.33 8.68 33.00
N PHE A 115 -16.62 7.55 33.13
CA PHE A 115 -17.09 6.25 32.64
C PHE A 115 -18.07 5.55 33.60
N GLU A 116 -18.15 6.00 34.86
CA GLU A 116 -19.14 5.59 35.86
C GLU A 116 -19.55 6.78 36.76
N PRO A 117 -20.80 6.85 37.27
CA PRO A 117 -21.89 5.91 37.02
C PRO A 117 -22.50 6.09 35.62
N LEU A 118 -22.71 4.99 34.90
CA LEU A 118 -23.35 4.93 33.56
C LEU A 118 -24.60 5.79 33.42
N GLN A 119 -25.36 5.96 34.50
CA GLN A 119 -26.59 6.75 34.56
C GLN A 119 -26.36 8.27 34.48
N SER A 120 -25.16 8.75 34.80
CA SER A 120 -24.81 10.17 34.86
C SER A 120 -24.01 10.66 33.65
N ILE A 121 -23.66 9.77 32.73
CA ILE A 121 -22.79 10.08 31.59
C ILE A 121 -23.63 10.70 30.48
N SER A 122 -23.30 11.92 30.09
CA SER A 122 -23.90 12.56 28.92
C SER A 122 -23.40 11.88 27.64
N LEU A 123 -24.32 11.40 26.80
CA LEU A 123 -23.99 10.93 25.45
C LEU A 123 -23.60 12.14 24.57
N HIS A 124 -22.31 12.48 24.55
CA HIS A 124 -21.78 13.42 23.57
C HIS A 124 -21.59 12.68 22.23
N LEU A 125 -22.61 12.72 21.38
CA LEU A 125 -22.50 12.38 19.96
C LEU A 125 -21.89 13.58 19.23
N HIS A 126 -20.72 13.38 18.65
CA HIS A 126 -20.02 14.35 17.81
C HIS A 126 -20.37 14.16 16.34
#